data_AF-A0A4S8NZZ3-F1
#
_entry.id   AF-A0A4S8NZZ3-F1
#
_cell.length_a   1.000
_cell.length_b   1.000
_cell.length_c   1.000
_cell.angle_alpha   90.00
_cell.angle_beta   90.00
_cell.angle_gamma   90.00
#
_symmetry.space_group_name_H-M   'P 1'
#
loop_
_entity.id
_entity.type
_entity.pdbx_description
1 polymer ?
#
loop_
_entity_poly.entity_id
_entity_poly.type
_entity_poly.pdbx_seq_one_letter_code
_entity_poly.pdbx_strand_id
1 'polypeptide(L)'
;MIAFLSLVASAPVEAGSTDITGPVAAEVLRVVDGDTVLVSAIPWPDHRVSTYVRLRGIDAPELKSRCSAFRLAAKRAKEKLSRLMEGHQFVSLSAISGDKYFGRVVADLTLADGTRPADDLLTHGLAEPYAGRAKRKRPCPDS
;
A
#
# COMPACT_ATOMS: atom_id res chain seq x y z
N MET A 1 -27.62 -46.67 -34.38
CA MET A 1 -26.36 -46.20 -33.78
C MET A 1 -26.62 -44.77 -33.29
N ILE A 2 -26.99 -44.59 -32.02
CA ILE A 2 -27.39 -43.29 -31.46
C ILE A 2 -26.10 -42.60 -30.99
N ALA A 3 -25.76 -41.49 -31.63
CA ALA A 3 -24.60 -40.68 -31.25
C ALA A 3 -24.92 -39.88 -29.97
N PHE A 4 -24.26 -40.22 -28.87
CA PHE A 4 -24.27 -39.41 -27.67
C PHE A 4 -23.32 -38.22 -27.87
N LEU A 5 -23.90 -37.03 -27.98
CA LEU A 5 -23.15 -35.78 -28.00
C LEU A 5 -22.80 -35.41 -26.54
N SER A 6 -21.57 -35.70 -26.13
CA SER A 6 -21.08 -35.35 -24.79
C SER A 6 -20.89 -33.83 -24.69
N LEU A 7 -21.76 -33.16 -23.94
CA LEU A 7 -21.62 -31.76 -23.59
C LEU A 7 -20.48 -31.62 -22.57
N VAL A 8 -19.32 -31.13 -23.01
CA VAL A 8 -18.20 -30.84 -22.12
C VAL A 8 -18.52 -29.53 -21.40
N ALA A 9 -18.79 -29.61 -20.10
CA ALA A 9 -18.96 -28.42 -19.26
C ALA A 9 -17.58 -27.80 -18.99
N SER A 10 -17.31 -26.63 -19.58
CA SER A 10 -16.16 -25.81 -19.22
C SER A 10 -16.38 -25.18 -17.85
N ALA A 11 -15.64 -25.62 -16.84
CA ALA A 11 -15.58 -24.89 -15.57
C ALA A 11 -14.87 -23.53 -15.81
N PRO A 12 -15.30 -22.45 -15.14
CA PRO A 12 -14.56 -21.20 -15.18
C PRO A 12 -13.17 -21.42 -14.56
N VAL A 13 -12.12 -21.12 -15.31
CA VAL A 13 -10.78 -20.93 -14.76
C VAL A 13 -10.84 -19.66 -13.92
N GLU A 14 -10.76 -19.79 -12.59
CA GLU A 14 -10.41 -18.65 -11.77
C GLU A 14 -9.00 -18.21 -12.18
N ALA A 15 -8.91 -17.02 -12.78
CA ALA A 15 -7.64 -16.36 -12.95
C ALA A 15 -7.01 -16.21 -11.56
N GLY A 16 -5.85 -16.84 -11.35
CA GLY A 16 -5.17 -16.85 -10.06
C GLY A 16 -5.05 -15.44 -9.50
N SER A 17 -5.41 -15.28 -8.21
CA SER A 17 -5.28 -14.00 -7.50
C SER A 17 -3.88 -13.44 -7.69
N THR A 18 -3.76 -12.18 -8.11
CA THR A 18 -2.48 -11.45 -8.21
C THR A 18 -1.96 -10.99 -6.85
N ASP A 19 -2.46 -11.61 -5.78
CA ASP A 19 -2.19 -11.27 -4.40
C ASP A 19 -1.09 -12.19 -3.85
N ILE A 20 -0.15 -11.60 -3.11
CA ILE A 20 0.91 -12.31 -2.40
C ILE A 20 0.61 -12.18 -0.91
N THR A 21 0.37 -13.30 -0.23
CA THR A 21 0.08 -13.32 1.22
C THR A 21 1.23 -12.71 2.03
N GLY A 22 2.48 -12.96 1.62
CA GLY A 22 3.67 -12.60 2.38
C GLY A 22 3.93 -13.57 3.56
N PRO A 23 4.83 -13.22 4.49
CA PRO A 23 5.60 -11.98 4.53
C PRO A 23 6.72 -11.95 3.46
N VAL A 24 6.91 -10.79 2.85
CA VAL A 24 8.08 -10.47 2.01
C VAL A 24 8.94 -9.47 2.76
N ALA A 25 10.19 -9.80 3.01
CA ALA A 25 11.15 -8.87 3.60
C ALA A 25 11.46 -7.75 2.62
N ALA A 26 11.59 -6.52 3.11
CA ALA A 26 11.94 -5.39 2.27
C ALA A 26 12.85 -4.41 3.01
N GLU A 27 13.77 -3.80 2.28
CA GLU A 27 14.59 -2.70 2.75
C GLU A 27 13.91 -1.37 2.39
N VAL A 28 13.71 -0.49 3.36
CA VAL A 28 13.12 0.84 3.13
C VAL A 28 14.17 1.75 2.53
N LEU A 29 13.96 2.18 1.29
CA LEU A 29 14.87 3.09 0.59
C LEU A 29 14.57 4.55 0.90
N ARG A 30 13.28 4.92 0.93
CA ARG A 30 12.83 6.27 1.35
C ARG A 30 11.32 6.33 1.53
N VAL A 31 10.87 7.32 2.31
CA VAL A 31 9.47 7.72 2.39
C VAL A 31 9.14 8.71 1.26
N VAL A 32 8.14 8.36 0.45
CA VAL A 32 7.73 9.13 -0.74
C VAL A 32 6.66 10.14 -0.38
N ASP A 33 5.57 9.66 0.23
CA ASP A 33 4.40 10.44 0.67
C ASP A 33 3.95 9.98 2.07
N GLY A 34 2.89 10.59 2.62
CA GLY A 34 2.37 10.23 3.95
C GLY A 34 1.77 8.83 4.08
N ASP A 35 1.59 8.11 2.96
CA ASP A 35 1.08 6.72 2.93
C ASP A 35 1.89 5.81 1.98
N THR A 36 3.00 6.30 1.41
CA THR A 36 3.71 5.60 0.34
C THR A 36 5.21 5.61 0.61
N VAL A 37 5.82 4.42 0.57
CA VAL A 37 7.25 4.21 0.74
C VAL A 37 7.84 3.54 -0.51
N LEU A 38 9.10 3.84 -0.82
CA LEU A 38 9.88 3.14 -1.83
C LEU A 38 10.73 2.09 -1.10
N VAL A 39 10.64 0.84 -1.53
CA VAL A 39 11.35 -0.28 -0.91
C VAL A 39 12.12 -1.08 -1.95
N SER A 40 13.15 -1.79 -1.49
CA SER A 40 13.76 -2.92 -2.18
C SER A 40 13.21 -4.20 -1.57
N ALA A 41 12.19 -4.79 -2.19
CA ALA A 41 11.59 -6.04 -1.75
C ALA A 41 12.49 -7.23 -2.11
N ILE A 42 12.57 -8.21 -1.20
CA ILE A 42 13.45 -9.37 -1.28
C ILE A 42 12.57 -10.64 -1.24
N PRO A 43 11.89 -10.99 -2.35
CA PRO A 43 10.98 -12.15 -2.37
C PRO A 43 11.73 -13.49 -2.28
N TRP A 44 12.97 -13.54 -2.75
CA TRP A 44 13.83 -14.72 -2.73
C TRP A 44 15.29 -14.33 -2.44
N PRO A 45 16.14 -15.29 -2.03
CA PRO A 45 17.59 -15.08 -1.97
C PRO A 45 18.10 -14.50 -3.29
N ASP A 46 18.98 -13.50 -3.19
CA ASP A 46 19.62 -12.78 -4.30
C ASP A 46 18.67 -12.05 -5.27
N HIS A 47 17.36 -12.00 -5.00
CA HIS A 47 16.39 -11.28 -5.81
C HIS A 47 15.94 -10.02 -5.11
N ARG A 48 16.13 -8.87 -5.76
CA ARG A 48 15.72 -7.56 -5.26
C ARG A 48 14.84 -6.86 -6.29
N VAL A 49 13.66 -6.42 -5.87
CA VAL A 49 12.71 -5.69 -6.69
C VAL A 49 12.41 -4.35 -6.04
N SER A 50 12.75 -3.25 -6.73
CA SER A 50 12.40 -1.92 -6.26
C SER A 50 10.96 -1.61 -6.61
N THR A 51 10.13 -1.29 -5.62
CA THR A 51 8.73 -0.97 -5.84
C THR A 51 8.19 0.06 -4.86
N TYR A 52 7.18 0.81 -5.28
CA TYR A 52 6.41 1.68 -4.41
C TYR A 52 5.37 0.85 -3.68
N VAL A 53 5.34 0.99 -2.35
CA VAL A 53 4.36 0.35 -1.48
C VAL A 53 3.48 1.42 -0.89
N ARG A 54 2.18 1.35 -1.19
CA ARG A 54 1.14 2.13 -0.52
C ARG A 54 0.64 1.35 0.68
N LEU A 55 0.62 1.99 1.84
CA LEU A 55 0.13 1.42 3.08
C LEU A 55 -1.37 1.07 2.95
N ARG A 56 -1.71 -0.18 3.20
CA ARG A 56 -3.08 -0.68 3.16
C ARG A 56 -3.93 -0.01 4.25
N GLY A 57 -5.20 0.25 3.92
CA GLY A 57 -6.19 0.73 4.88
C GLY A 57 -6.17 2.24 5.13
N ILE A 58 -5.24 3.00 4.54
CA ILE A 58 -5.12 4.44 4.77
C ILE A 58 -5.04 5.28 3.49
N ASP A 59 -5.38 6.56 3.64
CA ASP A 59 -5.14 7.61 2.64
C ASP A 59 -4.58 8.86 3.33
N ALA A 60 -3.35 9.22 2.99
CA ALA A 60 -2.74 10.44 3.51
C ALA A 60 -3.09 11.66 2.63
N PRO A 61 -3.04 12.89 3.17
CA PRO A 61 -3.19 14.10 2.38
C PRO A 61 -2.09 14.22 1.30
N GLU A 62 -2.44 14.78 0.15
CA GLU A 62 -1.56 14.87 -1.02
C GLU A 62 -0.58 16.05 -0.92
N LEU A 63 0.73 15.81 -1.09
CA LEU A 63 1.77 16.86 -1.08
C LEU A 63 1.59 17.92 -2.18
N LYS A 64 0.95 17.54 -3.30
CA LYS A 64 0.73 18.39 -4.48
C LYS A 64 -0.63 19.10 -4.47
N SER A 65 -1.32 19.13 -3.33
CA SER A 65 -2.62 19.80 -3.21
C SER A 65 -2.53 21.31 -3.47
N ARG A 66 -3.55 21.90 -4.11
CA ARG A 66 -3.66 23.36 -4.28
C ARG A 66 -3.94 24.09 -2.95
N CYS A 67 -4.54 23.39 -1.99
CA CYS A 67 -4.85 23.92 -0.66
C CYS A 67 -3.60 23.87 0.25
N SER A 68 -3.22 25.01 0.84
CA SER A 68 -2.08 25.11 1.77
C SER A 68 -2.25 24.22 3.00
N ALA A 69 -3.45 24.18 3.60
CA ALA A 69 -3.75 23.35 4.75
C ALA A 69 -3.51 21.85 4.48
N PHE A 70 -3.99 21.35 3.33
CA PHE A 70 -3.75 19.96 2.95
C PHE A 70 -2.27 19.65 2.66
N ARG A 71 -1.52 20.59 2.06
CA ARG A 71 -0.07 20.42 1.90
C ARG A 71 0.66 20.36 3.23
N LEU A 72 0.26 21.18 4.20
CA LEU A 72 0.85 21.15 5.53
C LEU A 72 0.54 19.83 6.25
N ALA A 73 -0.70 19.36 6.17
CA ALA A 73 -1.09 18.06 6.71
C ALA A 73 -0.31 16.91 6.04
N ALA A 74 -0.14 16.96 4.71
CA ALA A 74 0.64 15.98 3.95
C ALA A 74 2.10 15.92 4.41
N LYS A 75 2.72 17.08 4.66
CA LYS A 75 4.09 17.16 5.20
C LYS A 75 4.19 16.52 6.58
N ARG A 76 3.25 16.82 7.49
CA ARG A 76 3.21 16.23 8.84
C ARG A 76 3.06 14.70 8.80
N ALA A 77 2.19 14.19 7.93
CA ALA A 77 2.02 12.75 7.73
C ALA A 77 3.32 12.10 7.24
N LYS A 78 3.95 12.69 6.21
CA LYS A 78 5.24 12.22 5.70
C LYS A 78 6.34 12.26 6.76
N GLU A 79 6.46 13.34 7.53
CA GLU A 79 7.46 13.47 8.60
C GLU A 79 7.24 12.45 9.72
N LYS A 80 5.99 12.19 10.11
CA LYS A 80 5.69 11.13 11.09
C LYS A 80 6.06 9.76 10.53
N LEU A 81 5.70 9.46 9.28
CA LEU A 81 6.07 8.19 8.65
C LEU A 81 7.59 8.02 8.55
N SER A 82 8.33 9.06 8.15
CA SER A 82 9.80 9.04 8.15
C SER A 82 10.37 8.72 9.53
N ARG A 83 9.87 9.37 10.59
CA ARG A 83 10.31 9.10 11.97
C ARG A 83 9.99 7.69 12.44
N LEU A 84 8.85 7.12 12.03
CA LEU A 84 8.54 5.71 12.32
C LEU A 84 9.51 4.75 11.61
N MET A 85 10.03 5.13 10.43
CA MET A 85 11.00 4.31 9.69
C MET A 85 12.44 4.51 10.19
N GLU A 86 12.73 5.58 10.93
CA GLU A 86 14.07 5.82 11.49
C GLU A 86 14.46 4.67 12.43
N GLY A 87 15.62 4.06 12.17
CA GLY A 87 16.08 2.88 12.91
C GLY A 87 15.51 1.55 12.40
N HIS A 88 14.57 1.56 11.45
CA HIS A 88 13.96 0.36 10.86
C HIS A 88 14.30 0.25 9.37
N GLN A 89 15.52 -0.16 9.06
CA GLN A 89 15.94 -0.38 7.67
C GLN A 89 15.18 -1.52 6.98
N PHE A 90 14.84 -2.57 7.72
CA PHE A 90 14.13 -3.74 7.21
C PHE A 90 12.72 -3.82 7.78
N VAL A 91 11.75 -4.10 6.90
CA VAL A 91 10.33 -4.22 7.21
C VAL A 91 9.75 -5.50 6.60
N SER A 92 8.60 -5.91 7.11
CA SER A 92 7.85 -7.05 6.62
C SER A 92 6.60 -6.59 5.87
N LEU A 93 6.41 -7.06 4.64
CA LEU A 93 5.25 -6.75 3.79
C LEU A 93 4.32 -7.97 3.69
N SER A 94 3.03 -7.79 3.97
CA SER A 94 2.02 -8.84 3.85
C SER A 94 0.75 -8.33 3.18
N ALA A 95 -0.14 -9.26 2.80
CA ALA A 95 -1.37 -8.96 2.06
C ALA A 95 -1.07 -8.01 0.90
N ILE A 96 -0.12 -8.39 0.05
CA ILE A 96 0.38 -7.55 -1.05
C ILE A 96 -0.54 -7.77 -2.25
N SER A 97 -1.10 -6.69 -2.79
CA SER A 97 -1.93 -6.72 -3.99
C SER A 97 -1.43 -5.68 -5.00
N GLY A 98 -1.63 -5.92 -6.30
CA GLY A 98 -1.37 -4.91 -7.32
C GLY A 98 -2.27 -3.68 -7.13
N ASP A 99 -1.73 -2.48 -7.33
CA ASP A 99 -2.59 -1.30 -7.47
C ASP A 99 -3.23 -1.27 -8.87
N LYS A 100 -4.38 -0.60 -8.99
CA LYS A 100 -5.21 -0.46 -10.20
C LYS A 100 -4.44 0.00 -11.44
N TYR A 101 -3.27 0.63 -11.26
CA TYR A 101 -2.45 1.22 -12.31
C TYR A 101 -1.06 0.57 -12.47
N PHE A 102 -0.83 -0.60 -11.86
CA PHE A 102 0.38 -1.45 -12.02
C PHE A 102 1.75 -0.79 -11.71
N GLY A 103 1.79 0.47 -11.27
CA GLY A 103 3.03 1.19 -10.92
C GLY A 103 3.42 1.13 -9.44
N ARG A 104 2.59 0.54 -8.59
CA ARG A 104 2.82 0.36 -7.15
C ARG A 104 2.02 -0.84 -6.63
N VAL A 105 2.38 -1.32 -5.44
CA VAL A 105 1.62 -2.35 -4.72
C VAL A 105 0.94 -1.74 -3.50
N VAL A 106 -0.12 -2.39 -3.03
CA VAL A 106 -0.77 -2.10 -1.74
C VAL A 106 -0.45 -3.23 -0.79
N ALA A 107 0.08 -2.92 0.39
CA ALA A 107 0.48 -3.93 1.36
C ALA A 107 0.29 -3.44 2.80
N ASP A 108 0.12 -4.39 3.71
CA ASP A 108 0.40 -4.15 5.12
C ASP A 108 1.92 -4.08 5.30
N LEU A 109 2.40 -3.12 6.09
CA LEU A 109 3.80 -2.95 6.44
C LEU A 109 3.93 -3.05 7.95
N THR A 110 4.81 -3.94 8.41
CA THR A 110 5.13 -4.12 9.82
C THR A 110 6.61 -3.87 10.05
N LEU A 111 6.91 -3.05 11.06
CA LEU A 111 8.27 -2.76 11.52
C LEU A 111 8.85 -3.93 12.33
N ALA A 112 10.16 -3.92 12.54
CA ALA A 112 10.85 -4.99 13.28
C ALA A 112 10.38 -5.15 14.74
N ASP A 113 9.85 -4.08 15.34
CA ASP A 113 9.28 -4.05 16.70
C ASP A 113 7.79 -4.48 16.75
N GLY A 114 7.20 -4.84 15.60
CA GLY A 114 5.79 -5.19 15.46
C GLY A 114 4.86 -3.99 15.21
N THR A 115 5.37 -2.77 15.18
CA THR A 115 4.58 -1.57 14.94
C THR A 115 4.06 -1.54 13.50
N ARG A 116 2.78 -1.22 13.32
CA ARG A 116 2.14 -0.97 12.01
C ARG A 116 2.03 0.54 11.77
N PRO A 117 2.82 1.13 10.86
CA PRO A 117 2.80 2.58 10.63
C PRO A 117 1.45 3.12 10.17
N ALA A 118 0.67 2.31 9.46
CA ALA A 118 -0.67 2.68 9.02
C ALA A 118 -1.58 3.00 10.23
N ASP A 119 -1.51 2.18 11.28
CA ASP A 119 -2.35 2.31 12.48
C ASP A 119 -1.88 3.50 13.33
N ASP A 120 -0.58 3.72 13.42
CA ASP A 120 -0.02 4.89 14.11
C ASP A 120 -0.46 6.21 13.42
N LEU A 121 -0.38 6.28 12.09
CA LEU A 121 -0.82 7.46 11.32
C LEU A 121 -2.33 7.75 11.49
N LEU A 122 -3.16 6.71 11.52
CA LEU A 122 -4.59 6.84 11.81
C LEU A 122 -4.82 7.37 13.23
N THR A 123 -4.12 6.81 14.22
CA THR A 123 -4.25 7.20 15.63
C THR A 123 -3.89 8.67 15.85
N HIS A 124 -2.93 9.19 15.10
CA HIS A 124 -2.51 10.60 15.18
C HIS A 124 -3.34 11.54 14.29
N GLY A 125 -4.36 11.04 13.58
CA GLY A 125 -5.18 11.84 12.67
C GLY A 125 -4.42 12.39 11.46
N LEU A 126 -3.34 11.70 11.05
CA LEU A 126 -2.48 12.11 9.94
C LEU A 126 -2.87 11.44 8.61
N ALA A 127 -3.73 10.43 8.66
CA ALA A 127 -4.32 9.77 7.51
C ALA A 127 -5.80 9.46 7.77
N GLU A 128 -6.57 9.22 6.71
CA GLU A 128 -7.95 8.77 6.80
C GLU A 128 -8.08 7.26 6.52
N PRO A 129 -9.04 6.56 7.14
CA PRO A 129 -9.35 5.19 6.77
C PRO A 129 -9.77 5.07 5.30
N TYR A 130 -9.18 4.11 4.58
CA TYR A 130 -9.43 3.91 3.16
C TYR A 130 -9.67 2.43 2.81
N ALA A 131 -10.88 2.13 2.37
CA ALA A 131 -11.32 0.78 1.99
C ALA A 131 -11.56 0.64 0.47
N GLY A 132 -10.79 1.35 -0.37
CA GLY A 132 -10.87 1.21 -1.84
C GLY A 132 -12.06 1.93 -2.52
N ARG A 133 -12.82 2.76 -1.79
CA ARG A 133 -13.91 3.57 -2.37
C ARG A 133 -13.40 4.88 -2.96
N ALA A 134 -14.24 5.57 -3.73
CA ALA A 134 -13.87 6.88 -4.29
C ALA A 134 -13.51 7.87 -3.17
N LYS A 135 -12.37 8.56 -3.30
CA LYS A 135 -11.97 9.64 -2.38
C LYS A 135 -13.06 10.73 -2.40
N ARG A 136 -13.56 11.12 -1.22
CA ARG A 136 -14.48 12.25 -1.10
C ARG A 136 -13.70 13.54 -1.39
N LYS A 137 -14.20 14.36 -2.33
CA LYS A 137 -13.67 15.72 -2.53
C LYS A 137 -13.97 16.53 -1.27
N ARG A 138 -12.92 17.02 -0.62
CA ARG A 138 -13.03 17.87 0.57
C ARG A 138 -12.75 19.33 0.18
N PRO A 139 -13.57 20.30 0.64
CA PRO A 139 -13.26 21.71 0.48
C PRO A 139 -11.99 22.06 1.26
N CYS A 140 -11.27 23.10 0.83
CA CYS A 140 -10.11 23.59 1.57
C CYS A 140 -10.63 24.24 2.88
N PRO A 141 -10.06 23.92 4.06
CA PRO A 141 -10.56 24.46 5.33
C PRO A 141 -10.46 25.98 5.46
N ASP A 142 -9.55 26.61 4.71
CA ASP A 142 -9.21 28.03 4.83
C ASP A 142 -9.56 28.84 3.55
N SER A 143 -10.55 28.39 2.77
CA SER A 143 -11.03 29.11 1.56
C SER A 143 -12.22 30.00 1.82
#